data_AF-A0A960RXA4-F1
#
_entry.id   AF-A0A960RXA4-F1
#
_cell.length_a   1.000
_cell.length_b   1.000
_cell.length_c   1.000
_cell.angle_alpha   90.00
_cell.angle_beta   90.00
_cell.angle_gamma   90.00
#
_symmetry.space_group_name_H-M   'P 1'
#
loop_
_entity.id
_entity.type
_entity.pdbx_description
1 polymer ?
#
loop_
_entity_poly.entity_id
_entity_poly.type
_entity_poly.pdbx_seq_one_letter_code
_entity_poly.pdbx_strand_id
1 'polypeptide(L)'
;MFFESSPEFKIRQNEKKLRELRVRVDSLNKEVDGFLTSLGVSSEQLTAYVENRENFDDETWEKLQDERQKLDAKLTFELESVSDPTKTKKAYETLNVAPHWIFVR
;
A
#
# COMPACT_ATOMS: atom_id res chain seq x y z
N MET A 1 -31.12 8.07 -7.32
CA MET A 1 -29.84 7.50 -7.78
C MET A 1 -28.68 8.52 -7.80
N PHE A 2 -28.64 9.53 -6.91
CA PHE A 2 -27.58 10.57 -6.93
C PHE A 2 -26.72 10.63 -5.65
N PHE A 3 -26.94 9.76 -4.68
CA PHE A 3 -26.25 9.79 -3.37
C PHE A 3 -25.01 8.88 -3.29
N GLU A 4 -24.84 7.92 -4.20
CA GLU A 4 -23.68 7.00 -4.22
C GLU A 4 -22.38 7.66 -4.67
N SER A 5 -22.45 8.84 -5.29
CA SER A 5 -21.30 9.60 -5.77
C SER A 5 -20.86 10.73 -4.83
N SER A 6 -21.53 10.92 -3.67
CA SER A 6 -21.14 11.95 -2.70
C SER A 6 -19.73 11.66 -2.15
N PRO A 7 -18.85 12.67 -2.05
CA PRO A 7 -17.51 12.52 -1.45
C PRO A 7 -17.54 11.87 -0.06
N GLU A 8 -18.56 12.17 0.74
CA GLU A 8 -18.75 11.64 2.09
C GLU A 8 -19.02 10.13 2.08
N PHE A 9 -19.76 9.64 1.08
CA PHE A 9 -20.02 8.22 0.89
C PHE A 9 -18.75 7.47 0.48
N LYS A 10 -17.95 8.06 -0.42
CA LYS A 10 -16.64 7.51 -0.83
C LYS A 10 -15.66 7.44 0.33
N ILE A 11 -15.62 8.47 1.19
CA ILE A 11 -14.77 8.47 2.40
C ILE A 11 -15.16 7.32 3.33
N ARG A 12 -16.46 7.16 3.63
CA ARG A 12 -16.93 6.04 4.49
C ARG A 12 -16.63 4.67 3.88
N GLN A 13 -16.77 4.51 2.56
CA GLN A 13 -16.40 3.26 1.90
C GLN A 13 -14.89 2.99 1.97
N ASN A 14 -14.06 4.01 1.80
CA ASN A 14 -12.61 3.88 1.92
C ASN A 14 -12.20 3.54 3.36
N GLU A 15 -12.78 4.18 4.37
CA GLU A 15 -12.54 3.85 5.78
C GLU A 15 -12.92 2.40 6.11
N LYS A 16 -14.04 1.91 5.58
CA LYS A 16 -14.45 0.52 5.74
C LYS A 16 -13.44 -0.43 5.09
N LYS A 17 -13.04 -0.17 3.84
CA LYS A 17 -12.04 -0.97 3.13
C LYS A 17 -10.68 -0.95 3.83
N LEU A 18 -10.24 0.20 4.34
CA LEU A 18 -9.00 0.32 5.13
C LEU A 18 -9.05 -0.55 6.39
N ARG A 19 -10.19 -0.59 7.07
CA ARG A 19 -10.38 -1.47 8.24
C ARG A 19 -10.32 -2.95 7.86
N GLU A 20 -10.99 -3.33 6.77
CA GLU A 20 -10.94 -4.71 6.25
C GLU A 20 -9.52 -5.12 5.85
N LEU A 21 -8.81 -4.25 5.15
CA LEU A 21 -7.41 -4.45 4.77
C LEU A 21 -6.52 -4.59 5.99
N ARG A 22 -6.70 -3.76 7.03
CA ARG A 22 -5.94 -3.87 8.29
C ARG A 22 -6.13 -5.23 8.95
N VAL A 23 -7.37 -5.70 9.08
CA VAL A 23 -7.66 -7.03 9.66
C VAL A 23 -7.02 -8.14 8.82
N ARG A 24 -7.05 -8.01 7.49
CA ARG A 24 -6.41 -8.97 6.59
C ARG A 24 -4.88 -8.99 6.73
N VAL A 25 -4.26 -7.82 6.84
CA VAL A 25 -2.81 -7.70 7.10
C VAL A 25 -2.45 -8.36 8.43
N ASP A 26 -3.23 -8.11 9.49
CA ASP A 26 -2.99 -8.74 10.79
C ASP A 26 -3.14 -10.27 10.75
N SER A 27 -4.08 -10.80 9.95
CA SER A 27 -4.21 -12.25 9.72
C SER A 27 -2.99 -12.82 9.00
N LEU A 28 -2.56 -12.16 7.92
CA LEU A 28 -1.40 -12.60 7.15
C LEU A 28 -0.12 -12.57 8.01
N ASN A 29 0.05 -11.54 8.84
CA ASN A 29 1.18 -11.47 9.77
C ASN A 29 1.19 -12.64 10.74
N LYS A 30 0.03 -13.02 11.30
CA LYS A 30 -0.08 -14.20 12.16
C LYS A 30 0.21 -15.51 11.43
N GLU A 31 -0.22 -15.63 10.18
CA GLU A 31 0.08 -16.80 9.34
C GLU A 31 1.58 -16.91 9.05
N VAL A 32 2.22 -15.78 8.73
CA VAL A 32 3.67 -15.69 8.53
C VAL A 32 4.42 -16.05 9.82
N ASP A 33 4.04 -15.47 10.95
CA ASP A 33 4.66 -15.76 12.24
C ASP A 33 4.49 -17.23 12.64
N GLY A 34 3.31 -17.81 12.40
CA GLY A 34 3.03 -19.23 12.62
C GLY A 34 3.89 -20.14 11.73
N PHE A 35 4.05 -19.76 10.46
CA PHE A 35 4.92 -20.48 9.52
C PHE A 35 6.40 -20.40 9.93
N LEU A 36 6.89 -19.21 10.29
CA LEU A 36 8.26 -19.01 10.77
C LEU A 36 8.53 -19.79 12.07
N THR A 37 7.58 -19.76 13.00
CA THR A 37 7.63 -20.54 14.24
C THR A 37 7.68 -22.04 13.95
N SER A 38 6.95 -22.53 12.93
CA SER A 38 7.00 -23.94 12.51
C SER A 38 8.36 -24.35 11.95
N LEU A 39 9.10 -23.40 11.35
CA LEU A 39 10.48 -23.59 10.90
C LEU A 39 11.51 -23.40 12.03
N GLY A 40 11.07 -23.02 13.22
CA GLY A 40 11.93 -22.77 14.38
C GLY A 40 12.73 -21.46 14.29
N VAL A 41 12.27 -20.51 13.47
CA VAL A 41 12.97 -19.23 13.24
C VAL A 41 12.03 -18.08 13.57
N SER A 42 12.54 -17.00 14.18
CA SER A 42 11.77 -15.76 14.35
C SER A 42 11.98 -14.80 13.16
N SER A 43 11.04 -13.89 12.91
CA SER A 43 11.20 -12.90 11.83
C SER A 43 12.41 -11.99 12.06
N GLU A 44 12.72 -11.67 13.32
CA GLU A 44 13.91 -10.89 13.72
C GLU A 44 15.21 -11.63 13.36
N GLN A 45 15.27 -12.93 13.63
CA GLN A 45 16.42 -13.76 13.28
C GLN A 45 16.59 -13.86 11.77
N LEU A 46 15.50 -13.99 11.02
CA LEU A 46 15.53 -14.04 9.57
C LEU A 46 16.00 -12.71 8.97
N THR A 47 15.55 -11.59 9.54
CA THR A 47 15.97 -10.24 9.14
C THR A 47 17.47 -10.06 9.39
N ALA A 48 17.95 -10.39 10.59
CA ALA A 48 19.38 -10.30 10.92
C ALA A 48 20.25 -11.21 10.03
N TYR A 49 19.73 -12.39 9.64
CA TYR A 49 20.41 -13.29 8.72
C TYR A 49 20.53 -12.72 7.31
N VAL A 50 19.44 -12.13 6.80
CA VAL A 50 19.38 -11.52 5.45
C VAL A 50 20.20 -10.23 5.36
N GLU A 51 20.38 -9.50 6.47
CA GLU A 51 21.18 -8.27 6.49
C GLU A 51 22.69 -8.53 6.54
N ASN A 52 23.12 -9.72 6.92
CA ASN A 52 24.54 -10.05 6.99
C ASN A 52 25.04 -10.59 5.65
N ARG A 53 25.91 -9.80 5.00
CA ARG A 53 26.58 -10.13 3.74
C ARG A 53 27.35 -11.45 3.77
N GLU A 54 27.97 -11.77 4.90
CA GLU A 54 28.86 -12.93 5.05
C GLU A 54 28.11 -14.26 4.95
N ASN A 55 26.78 -14.24 5.06
CA ASN A 55 25.94 -15.43 4.95
C ASN A 55 25.70 -15.88 3.51
N PHE A 56 26.09 -15.07 2.51
CA PHE A 56 25.74 -15.30 1.11
C PHE A 56 26.95 -15.17 0.19
N ASP A 57 26.97 -15.99 -0.86
CA ASP A 57 27.91 -15.83 -1.97
C ASP A 57 27.65 -14.53 -2.74
N ASP A 58 28.65 -14.07 -3.50
CA ASP A 58 28.58 -12.77 -4.16
C ASP A 58 27.40 -12.60 -5.11
N GLU A 59 27.16 -13.61 -5.92
CA GLU A 59 26.05 -13.64 -6.88
C GLU A 59 24.68 -13.66 -6.17
N THR A 60 24.57 -14.40 -5.06
CA THR A 60 23.32 -14.53 -4.31
C THR A 60 22.98 -13.24 -3.59
N TRP A 61 23.98 -12.57 -3.03
CA TRP A 61 23.80 -11.27 -2.40
C TRP A 61 23.37 -10.19 -3.39
N GLU A 62 23.99 -10.14 -4.57
CA GLU A 62 23.63 -9.16 -5.59
C GLU A 62 22.18 -9.34 -6.03
N LYS A 63 21.73 -10.58 -6.24
CA LYS A 63 20.32 -10.88 -6.53
C LYS A 63 19.37 -10.47 -5.40
N LEU A 64 19.76 -10.70 -4.14
CA LEU A 64 18.95 -10.28 -2.99
C LEU A 64 18.79 -8.76 -2.92
N GLN A 65 19.85 -8.00 -3.20
CA GLN A 65 19.79 -6.54 -3.24
C GLN A 65 18.95 -6.02 -4.40
N ASP A 66 19.07 -6.63 -5.59
CA ASP A 66 18.26 -6.27 -6.75
C ASP A 66 16.75 -6.51 -6.49
N GLU A 67 16.40 -7.67 -5.93
CA GLU A 67 15.00 -7.96 -5.56
C GLU A 67 14.47 -7.02 -4.46
N ARG A 68 15.30 -6.69 -3.46
CA ARG A 68 14.95 -5.67 -2.46
C ARG A 68 14.65 -4.33 -3.11
N GLN A 69 15.51 -3.88 -4.03
CA GLN A 69 15.34 -2.60 -4.72
C GLN A 69 14.07 -2.58 -5.57
N LYS A 70 13.75 -3.69 -6.27
CA LYS A 70 12.50 -3.82 -7.03
C LYS A 70 11.27 -3.73 -6.14
N LEU A 71 11.30 -4.37 -4.97
CA LEU A 71 10.20 -4.32 -4.02
C LEU A 71 10.01 -2.92 -3.44
N ASP A 72 11.09 -2.25 -3.07
CA ASP A 72 11.03 -0.87 -2.57
C ASP A 72 10.50 0.10 -3.64
N ALA A 73 10.95 -0.05 -4.89
CA ALA A 73 10.46 0.75 -6.00
C ALA A 73 8.97 0.50 -6.28
N LYS A 74 8.54 -0.76 -6.26
CA LYS A 74 7.13 -1.12 -6.42
C LYS A 74 6.27 -0.57 -5.29
N LEU A 75 6.73 -0.69 -4.04
CA LEU A 75 6.04 -0.14 -2.87
C LEU A 75 5.89 1.38 -2.99
N THR A 76 6.96 2.08 -3.37
CA THR A 76 6.95 3.54 -3.56
C THR A 76 5.96 3.93 -4.65
N PHE A 77 5.99 3.26 -5.80
CA PHE A 77 5.04 3.50 -6.89
C PHE A 77 3.59 3.26 -6.47
N GLU A 78 3.33 2.16 -5.77
CA GLU A 78 1.99 1.85 -5.28
C GLU A 78 1.51 2.89 -4.27
N LEU A 79 2.36 3.33 -3.34
CA LEU A 79 2.04 4.39 -2.37
C LEU A 79 1.76 5.73 -3.05
N GLU A 80 2.55 6.11 -4.05
CA GLU A 80 2.33 7.34 -4.84
C GLU A 80 1.06 7.27 -5.69
N SER A 81 0.69 6.08 -6.16
CA SER A 81 -0.52 5.84 -6.93
C SER A 81 -1.81 5.94 -6.10
N VAL A 82 -1.70 5.89 -4.76
CA VAL A 82 -2.84 6.12 -3.86
C VAL A 82 -3.20 7.60 -3.87
N SER A 83 -4.29 7.93 -4.58
CA SER A 83 -4.87 9.28 -4.63
C SER A 83 -5.15 9.84 -3.22
N ASP A 84 -4.43 10.89 -2.85
CA ASP A 84 -4.70 11.66 -1.62
C ASP A 84 -6.02 12.46 -1.77
N PRO A 85 -7.09 12.09 -1.04
CA PRO A 85 -8.38 12.77 -1.14
C PRO A 85 -8.32 14.22 -0.67
N THR A 86 -7.38 14.56 0.23
CA THR A 86 -7.24 15.91 0.78
C THR A 86 -6.60 16.87 -0.23
N LYS A 87 -5.60 16.39 -0.97
CA LYS A 87 -5.02 17.13 -2.11
C LYS A 87 -6.04 17.32 -3.23
N THR A 88 -6.82 16.28 -3.51
CA THR A 88 -7.88 16.34 -4.54
C THR A 88 -8.98 17.33 -4.14
N LYS A 89 -9.41 17.34 -2.87
CA LYS A 89 -10.41 18.31 -2.36
C LYS A 89 -9.90 19.75 -2.46
N LYS A 90 -8.66 20.02 -2.05
CA LYS A 90 -8.03 21.35 -2.19
C LYS A 90 -7.90 21.80 -3.64
N ALA A 91 -7.56 20.89 -4.55
CA ALA A 91 -7.51 21.17 -5.99
C ALA A 91 -8.90 21.53 -6.54
N TYR A 92 -9.95 20.81 -6.13
CA TYR A 92 -11.33 21.13 -6.50
C TYR A 92 -11.84 22.46 -5.90
N GLU A 93 -11.46 22.80 -4.68
CA GLU A 93 -11.82 24.08 -4.03
C GLU A 93 -11.09 25.28 -4.66
N THR A 94 -9.90 25.07 -5.21
CA THR A 94 -9.11 26.11 -5.90
C THR A 94 -9.48 26.26 -7.38
N LEU A 95 -9.98 25.20 -8.01
CA LEU A 95 -10.58 25.26 -9.33
C LEU A 95 -11.97 25.91 -9.22
N ASN A 96 -12.01 27.23 -9.43
CA ASN A 96 -13.25 28.02 -9.55
C ASN A 96 -13.97 27.68 -10.87
N VAL A 97 -14.40 26.42 -11.04
CA VAL A 97 -15.10 25.95 -12.24
C VAL A 97 -16.54 26.45 -12.16
N ALA A 98 -16.81 27.54 -12.89
CA ALA A 98 -18.17 27.99 -13.09
C ALA A 98 -18.99 26.85 -13.75
N PRO A 99 -20.20 26.53 -13.25
CA PRO A 99 -21.02 25.48 -13.83
C PRO A 99 -21.49 25.91 -15.21
N HIS A 100 -20.81 25.48 -16.27
CA HIS A 100 -21.28 25.65 -17.63
C HIS A 100 -22.29 24.54 -17.94
N TRP A 101 -23.56 24.91 -18.02
CA TRP A 101 -24.62 24.02 -18.47
C TRP A 101 -24.47 23.84 -19.97
N ILE A 102 -23.98 22.68 -20.40
CA ILE A 102 -23.97 22.31 -21.82
C ILE A 102 -25.40 21.86 -22.18
N PHE A 103 -26.15 22.76 -22.81
CA PHE A 103 -27.43 22.42 -23.44
C PHE A 103 -27.12 21.67 -24.75
N VAL A 104 -27.36 20.36 -24.77
CA VAL A 104 -27.33 19.58 -26.01
C VAL A 104 -28.74 19.60 -26.59
N ARG A 105 -28.87 20.06 -27.85
CA ARG A 105 -30.12 20.10 -28.62
C ARG A 105 -30.60 18.70 -29.00
#